data_AF-A0A9D6T9Z1-F1
#
_entry.id   AF-A0A9D6T9Z1-F1
#
_cell.length_a   1.000
_cell.length_b   1.000
_cell.length_c   1.000
_cell.angle_alpha   90.00
_cell.angle_beta   90.00
_cell.angle_gamma   90.00
#
_symmetry.space_group_name_H-M   'P 1'
#
loop_
_entity.id
_entity.type
_entity.pdbx_description
1 polymer ?
#
loop_
_entity_poly.entity_id
_entity_poly.type
_entity_poly.pdbx_seq_one_letter_code
_entity_poly.pdbx_strand_id
1 'polypeptide(L)'
;MAPVVRAVGGVVGASLLVAGMLWLRHYVQATQPEAQPAPAERRLAAAELPRVRRGVPGGAPMSEPADEPAAGSDFSPRLSGGMAPPRMGVTPGAAPKAPGATSPQRGGAAAATDAAPAEPPAAVTPETGLAAAVLSVSFDGTTSAADQTPPLIEQDVTLDPKTGAAFFPPTAVLAYADAGGVDPDQGTVALWVRRETDPADGKERQLISLLSGGWPNRLELGMGPTAIRFMLTTSDGRETPVGSGIKWGAGEWHHVALTWGEALLSIYLDGMLSDQGTYAGTFALPPGTALYVASSRKEIDPAAAPVSLRSLLVLQYAASWEEIAQIVTETVPPH
;
A
#
# COMPACT_ATOMS: atom_id res chain seq x y z
N MET A 1 14.17 -5.75 71.92
CA MET A 1 14.11 -6.57 70.69
C MET A 1 13.23 -5.84 69.68
N ALA A 2 13.86 -5.29 68.65
CA ALA A 2 13.24 -4.71 67.47
C ALA A 2 14.29 -4.81 66.34
N PRO A 3 13.95 -5.26 65.13
CA PRO A 3 14.84 -5.10 63.99
C PRO A 3 14.33 -4.02 63.03
N VAL A 4 15.28 -3.16 62.68
CA VAL A 4 15.24 -2.16 61.62
C VAL A 4 15.51 -2.88 60.29
N VAL A 5 14.64 -2.69 59.29
CA VAL A 5 14.90 -3.13 57.91
C VAL A 5 15.28 -1.90 57.08
N ARG A 6 16.51 -1.90 56.57
CA ARG A 6 17.05 -0.91 55.62
C ARG A 6 16.73 -1.34 54.19
N ALA A 7 16.23 -0.39 53.40
CA ALA A 7 16.13 -0.50 51.95
C ALA A 7 17.50 -0.29 51.28
N VAL A 8 17.80 -1.11 50.27
CA VAL A 8 18.88 -0.89 49.30
C VAL A 8 18.26 -1.03 47.91
N GLY A 9 18.15 0.08 47.20
CA GLY A 9 17.83 0.12 45.77
C GLY A 9 18.81 1.09 45.11
N GLY A 10 19.51 0.63 44.06
CA GLY A 10 20.43 1.48 43.33
C GLY A 10 21.20 0.79 42.20
N VAL A 11 20.86 1.19 40.97
CA VAL A 11 21.75 1.36 39.81
C VAL A 11 22.15 0.10 39.02
N VAL A 12 21.32 -0.28 38.04
CA VAL A 12 21.77 -0.89 36.78
C VAL A 12 20.96 -0.26 35.65
N GLY A 13 21.53 0.73 34.94
CA GLY A 13 20.80 1.44 33.89
C GLY A 13 21.64 2.51 33.21
N ALA A 14 22.85 2.16 32.75
CA ALA A 14 23.66 3.08 31.93
C ALA A 14 24.60 2.39 30.91
N SER A 15 24.66 1.06 30.85
CA SER A 15 25.70 0.37 30.06
C SER A 15 25.27 -0.11 28.67
N LEU A 16 24.01 0.03 28.27
CA LEU A 16 23.53 -0.45 26.97
C LEU A 16 23.53 0.61 25.85
N LEU A 17 23.69 1.89 26.17
CA LEU A 17 23.63 2.97 25.18
C LEU A 17 24.94 3.23 24.42
N VAL A 18 26.08 2.70 24.89
CA VAL A 18 27.39 2.93 24.23
C VAL A 18 27.74 1.82 23.22
N ALA A 19 27.17 0.61 23.37
CA ALA A 19 27.44 -0.51 22.45
C ALA A 19 26.75 -0.36 21.08
N GLY A 20 25.55 0.26 21.04
CA GLY A 20 24.81 0.46 19.79
C GLY A 20 25.44 1.49 18.84
N MET A 21 26.09 2.52 19.37
CA MET A 21 26.68 3.59 18.54
C MET A 21 28.03 3.21 17.90
N LEU A 22 28.74 2.21 18.43
CA LEU A 22 30.03 1.77 17.88
C LEU A 22 29.86 0.78 16.72
N TRP A 23 28.73 0.05 16.65
CA TRP A 23 28.44 -0.86 15.53
C TRP A 23 28.04 -0.10 14.25
N LEU A 24 27.39 1.06 14.38
CA LEU A 24 26.94 1.89 13.26
C LEU A 24 28.10 2.58 12.49
N ARG A 25 29.28 2.74 13.11
CA ARG A 25 30.42 3.44 12.49
C ARG A 25 31.29 2.52 11.63
N HIS A 26 31.27 1.21 11.87
CA HIS A 26 32.02 0.25 11.04
C HIS A 26 31.25 -0.25 9.82
N TYR A 27 29.91 -0.19 9.82
CA TYR A 27 29.12 -0.63 8.67
C TYR A 27 29.13 0.39 7.51
N VAL A 28 29.21 1.69 7.81
CA VAL A 28 29.14 2.78 6.81
C VAL A 28 30.46 2.98 6.03
N GLN A 29 31.59 2.39 6.47
CA GLN A 29 32.86 2.48 5.74
C GLN A 29 33.15 1.30 4.80
N ALA A 30 32.33 0.24 4.80
CA ALA A 30 32.57 -0.97 4.01
C ALA A 30 31.89 -0.97 2.62
N THR A 31 31.12 0.06 2.25
CA THR A 31 30.31 0.08 1.02
C THR A 31 30.42 1.38 0.21
N GLN A 32 31.64 1.91 0.05
CA GLN A 32 31.90 2.78 -1.10
C GLN A 32 32.29 1.93 -2.31
N PRO A 33 31.48 1.88 -3.39
CA PRO A 33 31.91 1.25 -4.62
C PRO A 33 33.01 2.08 -5.28
N GLU A 34 34.13 1.42 -5.53
CA GLU A 34 35.26 1.92 -6.32
C GLU A 34 34.78 2.32 -7.72
N ALA A 35 35.07 3.56 -8.13
CA ALA A 35 34.63 4.11 -9.41
C ALA A 35 35.26 3.33 -10.58
N GLN A 36 34.43 2.60 -11.34
CA GLN A 36 34.87 1.94 -12.57
C GLN A 36 35.04 2.95 -13.72
N PRO A 37 36.10 2.82 -14.54
CA PRO A 37 36.35 3.71 -15.67
C PRO A 37 35.41 3.43 -16.85
N ALA A 38 35.04 4.51 -17.57
CA ALA A 38 34.12 4.49 -18.70
C ALA A 38 34.59 3.57 -19.85
N PRO A 39 33.66 2.86 -20.53
CA PRO A 39 34.01 2.02 -21.67
C PRO A 39 34.26 2.86 -22.94
N ALA A 40 35.36 2.53 -23.63
CA ALA A 40 35.79 3.14 -24.87
C ALA A 40 34.80 2.89 -26.03
N GLU A 41 34.50 3.97 -26.78
CA GLU A 41 33.70 3.95 -28.00
C GLU A 41 34.30 3.02 -29.07
N ARG A 42 33.60 1.92 -29.39
CA ARG A 42 33.87 1.14 -30.61
C ARG A 42 33.03 1.69 -31.76
N ARG A 43 33.71 2.35 -32.70
CA ARG A 43 33.19 2.72 -34.03
C ARG A 43 32.67 1.48 -34.77
N LEU A 44 31.40 1.50 -35.17
CA LEU A 44 30.82 0.56 -36.12
C LEU A 44 31.19 0.96 -37.55
N ALA A 45 31.86 0.05 -38.25
CA ALA A 45 32.10 0.13 -39.69
C ALA A 45 30.88 -0.38 -40.46
N ALA A 46 30.50 0.35 -41.50
CA ALA A 46 29.45 -0.01 -42.45
C ALA A 46 29.88 -1.20 -43.32
N ALA A 47 29.00 -2.17 -43.51
CA ALA A 47 29.13 -3.21 -44.52
C ALA A 47 27.87 -3.22 -45.41
N GLU A 48 28.11 -3.09 -46.71
CA GLU A 48 27.14 -3.02 -47.79
C GLU A 48 26.42 -4.36 -48.03
N LEU A 49 25.13 -4.30 -48.41
CA LEU A 49 24.36 -5.44 -48.89
C LEU A 49 24.27 -5.44 -50.43
N PRO A 50 24.45 -6.60 -51.11
CA PRO A 50 24.36 -6.68 -52.56
C PRO A 50 22.91 -6.74 -53.08
N ARG A 51 22.66 -6.02 -54.17
CA ARG A 51 21.42 -5.98 -54.96
C ARG A 51 21.18 -7.31 -55.70
N VAL A 52 20.00 -7.90 -55.54
CA VAL A 52 19.51 -9.02 -56.37
C VAL A 52 18.39 -8.54 -57.30
N ARG A 53 18.48 -8.98 -58.56
CA ARG A 53 17.71 -8.56 -59.74
C ARG A 53 16.26 -9.08 -59.76
N ARG A 54 15.40 -8.23 -60.33
CA ARG A 54 14.05 -8.50 -60.87
C ARG A 54 14.03 -9.61 -61.92
N GLY A 55 12.96 -10.40 -61.88
CA GLY A 55 12.29 -10.87 -63.10
C GLY A 55 11.35 -12.06 -62.86
N VAL A 56 10.04 -11.87 -62.99
CA VAL A 56 9.05 -12.83 -63.56
C VAL A 56 7.80 -12.05 -64.01
N PRO A 57 7.18 -12.36 -65.17
CA PRO A 57 5.90 -11.80 -65.60
C PRO A 57 4.70 -12.76 -65.41
N GLY A 58 3.50 -12.18 -65.25
CA GLY A 58 2.25 -12.60 -65.90
C GLY A 58 1.37 -13.68 -65.23
N GLY A 59 0.11 -13.31 -64.95
CA GLY A 59 -1.02 -14.25 -64.86
C GLY A 59 -1.91 -14.08 -63.63
N ALA A 60 -3.06 -13.41 -63.80
CA ALA A 60 -4.23 -13.49 -62.92
C ALA A 60 -5.29 -14.45 -63.54
N PRO A 61 -6.50 -14.66 -63.00
CA PRO A 61 -7.06 -14.31 -61.68
C PRO A 61 -7.83 -15.47 -60.98
N MET A 62 -8.24 -15.28 -59.72
CA MET A 62 -9.61 -15.51 -59.19
C MET A 62 -9.65 -15.92 -57.70
N SER A 63 -10.65 -15.33 -57.05
CA SER A 63 -11.35 -15.75 -55.83
C SER A 63 -10.84 -15.22 -54.48
N GLU A 64 -11.77 -14.48 -53.88
CA GLU A 64 -11.78 -13.73 -52.63
C GLU A 64 -12.45 -14.59 -51.51
N PRO A 65 -12.76 -14.05 -50.32
CA PRO A 65 -12.03 -14.10 -49.04
C PRO A 65 -12.70 -15.10 -48.04
N ALA A 66 -12.30 -15.33 -46.79
CA ALA A 66 -11.86 -14.43 -45.73
C ALA A 66 -11.26 -15.23 -44.56
N ASP A 67 -10.25 -14.66 -43.90
CA ASP A 67 -9.97 -14.89 -42.48
C ASP A 67 -9.34 -13.60 -41.91
N GLU A 68 -9.72 -13.31 -40.66
CA GLU A 68 -9.12 -12.45 -39.62
C GLU A 68 -7.72 -11.83 -39.87
N PRO A 69 -7.39 -10.65 -39.28
CA PRO A 69 -6.82 -10.71 -37.93
C PRO A 69 -7.00 -9.51 -37.00
N ALA A 70 -6.77 -9.84 -35.74
CA ALA A 70 -6.29 -9.04 -34.62
C ALA A 70 -5.44 -7.81 -34.97
N ALA A 71 -5.59 -6.78 -34.13
CA ALA A 71 -4.57 -5.77 -33.94
C ALA A 71 -4.53 -5.36 -32.46
N GLY A 72 -3.50 -5.85 -31.75
CA GLY A 72 -2.90 -5.09 -30.67
C GLY A 72 -1.95 -4.05 -31.26
N SER A 73 -1.77 -2.93 -30.56
CA SER A 73 -0.47 -2.27 -30.35
C SER A 73 -0.64 -0.87 -29.73
N ASP A 74 0.25 -0.64 -28.76
CA ASP A 74 0.99 0.59 -28.50
C ASP A 74 0.26 1.90 -28.17
N PHE A 75 0.41 2.33 -26.92
CA PHE A 75 0.42 3.76 -26.60
C PHE A 75 1.61 4.13 -25.71
N SER A 76 2.59 4.79 -26.33
CA SER A 76 3.53 5.69 -25.64
C SER A 76 2.87 7.06 -25.43
N PRO A 77 3.08 7.74 -24.29
CA PRO A 77 2.44 9.03 -24.03
C PRO A 77 3.22 10.19 -24.67
N ARG A 78 2.50 11.06 -25.39
CA ARG A 78 3.00 12.38 -25.81
C ARG A 78 2.67 13.42 -24.73
N LEU A 79 3.71 14.05 -24.20
CA LEU A 79 3.67 15.33 -23.49
C LEU A 79 3.49 16.48 -24.49
N SER A 80 2.54 17.40 -24.25
CA SER A 80 2.73 18.87 -24.35
C SER A 80 1.42 19.65 -24.49
N GLY A 81 1.36 20.80 -23.81
CA GLY A 81 0.40 21.89 -24.00
C GLY A 81 -0.62 21.96 -22.86
N GLY A 82 -0.51 22.83 -21.84
CA GLY A 82 -0.09 24.22 -21.90
C GLY A 82 -1.28 25.11 -22.27
N MET A 83 -2.25 25.28 -21.36
CA MET A 83 -3.35 26.22 -21.53
C MET A 83 -3.59 26.99 -20.22
N ALA A 84 -3.39 28.30 -20.28
CA ALA A 84 -3.63 29.25 -19.20
C ALA A 84 -5.15 29.49 -18.99
N PRO A 85 -5.60 29.78 -17.75
CA PRO A 85 -7.00 30.11 -17.50
C PRO A 85 -7.32 31.60 -17.81
N PRO A 86 -8.58 31.91 -18.18
CA PRO A 86 -9.00 33.28 -18.45
C PRO A 86 -9.19 34.10 -17.17
N ARG A 87 -8.81 35.39 -17.28
CA ARG A 87 -9.04 36.46 -16.28
C ARG A 87 -10.53 36.75 -16.14
N MET A 88 -11.08 36.61 -14.94
CA MET A 88 -12.33 37.27 -14.54
C MET A 88 -12.01 38.54 -13.74
N GLY A 89 -12.52 39.67 -14.23
CA GLY A 89 -12.52 40.94 -13.50
C GLY A 89 -13.69 41.00 -12.53
N VAL A 90 -13.41 41.44 -11.30
CA VAL A 90 -14.43 41.82 -10.31
C VAL A 90 -14.04 43.20 -9.78
N THR A 91 -14.89 44.19 -10.05
CA THR A 91 -14.86 45.52 -9.44
C THR A 91 -15.52 45.49 -8.06
N PRO A 92 -15.04 46.31 -7.09
CA PRO A 92 -15.51 46.30 -5.71
C PRO A 92 -16.76 47.17 -5.50
N GLY A 93 -17.75 46.64 -4.78
CA GLY A 93 -18.99 47.32 -4.39
C GLY A 93 -19.14 47.38 -2.86
N ALA A 94 -19.59 48.53 -2.37
CA ALA A 94 -19.44 49.02 -1.00
C ALA A 94 -20.34 48.37 0.08
N ALA A 95 -19.87 48.49 1.33
CA ALA A 95 -20.61 48.25 2.57
C ALA A 95 -21.71 49.29 2.84
N PRO A 96 -22.70 48.96 3.70
CA PRO A 96 -22.98 49.87 4.81
C PRO A 96 -23.35 49.21 6.16
N LYS A 97 -22.76 49.82 7.21
CA LYS A 97 -23.23 50.11 8.58
C LYS A 97 -24.30 49.25 9.28
N ALA A 98 -23.90 48.75 10.47
CA ALA A 98 -24.74 48.45 11.63
C ALA A 98 -25.44 49.70 12.21
N PRO A 99 -26.53 49.53 12.99
CA PRO A 99 -26.39 49.69 14.44
C PRO A 99 -27.34 48.80 15.29
N GLY A 100 -27.02 48.60 16.57
CA GLY A 100 -28.01 48.19 17.57
C GLY A 100 -27.45 47.40 18.75
N ALA A 101 -27.00 48.13 19.78
CA ALA A 101 -26.71 47.59 21.10
C ALA A 101 -28.01 47.35 21.89
N THR A 102 -28.04 46.32 22.73
CA THR A 102 -28.69 46.33 24.06
C THR A 102 -28.32 45.07 24.84
N SER A 103 -27.60 45.25 25.95
CA SER A 103 -27.65 44.36 27.11
C SER A 103 -28.83 44.74 28.01
N PRO A 104 -29.33 43.80 28.83
CA PRO A 104 -29.38 44.14 30.25
C PRO A 104 -28.89 43.04 31.21
N GLN A 105 -28.59 43.57 32.39
CA GLN A 105 -28.02 43.10 33.64
C GLN A 105 -28.73 41.96 34.41
N ARG A 106 -27.89 41.22 35.17
CA ARG A 106 -28.00 40.77 36.59
C ARG A 106 -29.18 39.90 37.07
N GLY A 107 -28.79 38.80 37.75
CA GLY A 107 -29.28 38.49 39.11
C GLY A 107 -29.47 37.00 39.43
N GLY A 108 -28.89 36.53 40.54
CA GLY A 108 -29.21 35.24 41.19
C GLY A 108 -28.01 34.30 41.31
N ALA A 109 -27.16 34.41 42.34
CA ALA A 109 -27.33 33.90 43.72
C ALA A 109 -27.10 32.37 43.84
N ALA A 110 -26.05 32.07 44.59
CA ALA A 110 -25.44 30.77 44.88
C ALA A 110 -26.37 29.69 45.46
N ALA A 111 -26.12 28.45 45.04
CA ALA A 111 -26.26 27.27 45.88
C ALA A 111 -25.10 26.32 45.53
N ALA A 112 -24.04 26.34 46.35
CA ALA A 112 -22.94 25.39 46.25
C ALA A 112 -23.36 24.11 46.98
N THR A 113 -23.78 23.09 46.23
CA THR A 113 -23.81 21.70 46.71
C THR A 113 -22.40 21.14 46.57
N ASP A 114 -21.84 20.75 47.72
CA ASP A 114 -20.56 20.07 47.88
C ASP A 114 -20.65 18.67 47.25
N ALA A 115 -20.41 18.59 45.95
CA ALA A 115 -20.26 17.33 45.23
C ALA A 115 -18.77 16.98 45.24
N ALA A 116 -18.43 15.87 45.90
CA ALA A 116 -17.11 15.28 45.86
C ALA A 116 -16.61 15.23 44.41
N PRO A 117 -15.34 15.58 44.12
CA PRO A 117 -14.82 15.54 42.77
C PRO A 117 -14.93 14.11 42.24
N ALA A 118 -15.80 13.93 41.24
CA ALA A 118 -15.87 12.71 40.47
C ALA A 118 -14.47 12.46 39.89
N GLU A 119 -13.94 11.27 40.14
CA GLU A 119 -12.70 10.79 39.56
C GLU A 119 -12.79 11.00 38.03
N PRO A 120 -11.84 11.69 37.39
CA PRO A 120 -11.89 11.91 35.95
C PRO A 120 -11.98 10.54 35.28
N PRO A 121 -12.87 10.35 34.28
CA PRO A 121 -12.96 9.08 33.59
C PRO A 121 -11.57 8.70 33.09
N ALA A 122 -11.13 7.49 33.40
CA ALA A 122 -9.86 6.96 32.92
C ALA A 122 -9.77 7.24 31.42
N ALA A 123 -8.71 7.95 31.02
CA ALA A 123 -8.48 8.24 29.61
C ALA A 123 -8.38 6.90 28.87
N VAL A 124 -9.41 6.59 28.08
CA VAL A 124 -9.40 5.43 27.20
C VAL A 124 -8.26 5.68 26.23
N THR A 125 -7.18 4.94 26.38
CA THR A 125 -6.07 4.99 25.42
C THR A 125 -6.63 4.39 24.14
N PRO A 126 -6.58 5.10 22.99
CA PRO A 126 -7.07 4.52 21.74
C PRO A 126 -6.32 3.22 21.47
N GLU A 127 -7.05 2.19 21.05
CA GLU A 127 -6.44 0.93 20.65
C GLU A 127 -5.57 1.18 19.41
N THR A 128 -4.36 0.61 19.40
CA THR A 128 -3.41 0.68 18.29
C THR A 128 -2.95 -0.71 17.88
N GLY A 129 -2.29 -0.81 16.72
CA GLY A 129 -1.80 -2.08 16.17
C GLY A 129 -2.92 -3.08 15.85
N LEU A 130 -2.67 -4.37 16.12
CA LEU A 130 -3.57 -5.49 15.82
C LEU A 130 -4.99 -5.33 16.40
N ALA A 131 -5.12 -4.76 17.60
CA ALA A 131 -6.41 -4.59 18.27
C ALA A 131 -7.31 -3.57 17.56
N ALA A 132 -6.71 -2.62 16.84
CA ALA A 132 -7.42 -1.56 16.12
C ALA A 132 -7.85 -1.96 14.70
N ALA A 133 -7.60 -3.23 14.29
CA ALA A 133 -7.91 -3.70 12.96
C ALA A 133 -9.42 -3.84 12.75
N VAL A 134 -9.93 -3.11 11.76
CA VAL A 134 -11.34 -3.20 11.32
C VAL A 134 -11.58 -4.42 10.45
N LEU A 135 -10.53 -4.91 9.79
CA LEU A 135 -10.48 -6.23 9.18
C LEU A 135 -9.18 -6.90 9.60
N SER A 136 -9.29 -8.09 10.18
CA SER A 136 -8.17 -8.94 10.55
C SER A 136 -8.46 -10.36 10.11
N VAL A 137 -7.57 -10.96 9.31
CA VAL A 137 -7.72 -12.32 8.78
C VAL A 137 -6.41 -13.07 9.00
N SER A 138 -6.41 -14.05 9.90
CA SER A 138 -5.21 -14.83 10.23
C SER A 138 -4.82 -15.81 9.13
N PHE A 139 -5.80 -16.32 8.38
CA PHE A 139 -5.71 -17.49 7.48
C PHE A 139 -5.44 -18.82 8.18
N ASP A 140 -5.55 -18.87 9.52
CA ASP A 140 -5.40 -20.10 10.28
C ASP A 140 -6.70 -20.92 10.26
N GLY A 141 -6.83 -21.79 9.27
CA GLY A 141 -7.98 -22.67 9.10
C GLY A 141 -9.28 -21.98 8.66
N THR A 142 -9.27 -20.66 8.45
CA THR A 142 -10.40 -19.90 7.90
C THR A 142 -9.97 -18.68 7.08
N THR A 143 -10.79 -18.29 6.11
CA THR A 143 -10.75 -17.02 5.37
C THR A 143 -11.67 -15.97 5.98
N SER A 144 -12.45 -16.31 7.01
CA SER A 144 -13.31 -15.34 7.69
C SER A 144 -12.48 -14.35 8.49
N ALA A 145 -12.98 -13.13 8.61
CA ALA A 145 -12.41 -12.12 9.49
C ALA A 145 -12.49 -12.55 10.97
N ALA A 146 -11.69 -11.90 11.83
CA ALA A 146 -11.59 -12.22 13.26
C ALA A 146 -12.93 -12.06 14.00
N ASP A 147 -13.81 -11.19 13.51
CA ASP A 147 -15.19 -11.01 13.98
C ASP A 147 -16.16 -12.08 13.42
N GLN A 148 -15.63 -13.09 12.73
CA GLN A 148 -16.33 -14.18 12.04
C GLN A 148 -17.13 -13.76 10.80
N THR A 149 -16.94 -12.53 10.30
CA THR A 149 -17.53 -12.10 9.03
C THR A 149 -16.92 -12.90 7.87
N PRO A 150 -17.73 -13.63 7.08
CA PRO A 150 -17.23 -14.39 5.95
C PRO A 150 -16.81 -13.47 4.80
N PRO A 151 -15.91 -13.92 3.91
CA PRO A 151 -15.62 -13.18 2.68
C PRO A 151 -16.86 -13.09 1.79
N LEU A 152 -16.94 -12.01 1.01
CA LEU A 152 -17.94 -11.83 -0.04
C LEU A 152 -17.77 -12.85 -1.18
N ILE A 153 -16.52 -13.16 -1.52
CA ILE A 153 -16.15 -14.15 -2.55
C ILE A 153 -15.01 -14.98 -1.99
N GLU A 154 -15.11 -16.31 -2.12
CA GLU A 154 -14.01 -17.24 -1.87
C GLU A 154 -14.03 -18.32 -2.96
N GLN A 155 -12.97 -18.37 -3.76
CA GLN A 155 -12.81 -19.31 -4.86
C GLN A 155 -11.36 -19.76 -4.94
N ASP A 156 -11.14 -21.07 -5.04
CA ASP A 156 -9.83 -21.73 -5.21
C ASP A 156 -8.75 -21.37 -4.17
N VAL A 157 -9.12 -20.74 -3.05
CA VAL A 157 -8.22 -20.50 -1.92
C VAL A 157 -8.03 -21.82 -1.16
N THR A 158 -6.79 -22.22 -0.91
CA THR A 158 -6.48 -23.41 -0.12
C THR A 158 -5.79 -23.01 1.18
N LEU A 159 -6.31 -23.45 2.31
CA LEU A 159 -5.70 -23.18 3.62
C LEU A 159 -4.76 -24.32 4.00
N ASP A 160 -3.53 -23.99 4.38
CA ASP A 160 -2.57 -24.94 4.91
C ASP A 160 -2.64 -24.96 6.45
N PRO A 161 -3.22 -26.01 7.07
CA PRO A 161 -3.36 -26.07 8.53
C PRO A 161 -2.02 -26.25 9.26
N LYS A 162 -0.93 -26.58 8.56
CA LYS A 162 0.39 -26.71 9.20
C LYS A 162 1.07 -25.37 9.38
N THR A 163 0.91 -24.49 8.41
CA THR A 163 1.54 -23.16 8.38
C THR A 163 0.56 -22.05 8.75
N GLY A 164 -0.74 -22.33 8.78
CA GLY A 164 -1.78 -21.31 8.95
C GLY A 164 -1.75 -20.26 7.83
N ALA A 165 -1.30 -20.66 6.63
CA ALA A 165 -1.21 -19.79 5.45
C ALA A 165 -2.33 -20.12 4.46
N ALA A 166 -2.81 -19.08 3.76
CA ALA A 166 -3.69 -19.25 2.62
C ALA A 166 -2.86 -19.26 1.34
N PHE A 167 -2.96 -20.33 0.55
CA PHE A 167 -2.40 -20.46 -0.77
C PHE A 167 -3.39 -19.97 -1.83
N PHE A 168 -2.90 -19.10 -2.71
CA PHE A 168 -3.64 -18.47 -3.78
C PHE A 168 -3.04 -18.88 -5.14
N PRO A 169 -3.56 -19.93 -5.79
CA PRO A 169 -3.23 -20.21 -7.18
C PRO A 169 -3.64 -19.04 -8.10
N PRO A 170 -3.22 -19.03 -9.38
CA PRO A 170 -3.58 -17.96 -10.32
C PRO A 170 -5.09 -17.77 -10.48
N THR A 171 -5.90 -18.82 -10.26
CA THR A 171 -7.37 -18.79 -10.36
C THR A 171 -8.09 -18.34 -9.09
N ALA A 172 -7.37 -18.17 -7.98
CA ALA A 172 -8.00 -17.86 -6.71
C ALA A 172 -8.57 -16.43 -6.67
N VAL A 173 -9.76 -16.31 -6.09
CA VAL A 173 -10.43 -15.04 -5.85
C VAL A 173 -10.89 -15.02 -4.40
N LEU A 174 -10.45 -13.99 -3.67
CA LEU A 174 -10.91 -13.71 -2.31
C LEU A 174 -11.28 -12.24 -2.24
N ALA A 175 -12.47 -11.94 -1.75
CA ALA A 175 -12.92 -10.56 -1.59
C ALA A 175 -13.73 -10.34 -0.32
N TYR A 176 -13.60 -9.17 0.28
CA TYR A 176 -14.40 -8.70 1.42
C TYR A 176 -15.29 -7.53 0.99
N ALA A 177 -16.50 -7.47 1.56
CA ALA A 177 -17.43 -6.38 1.32
C ALA A 177 -16.94 -5.06 1.93
N ASP A 178 -17.62 -3.95 1.60
CA ASP A 178 -17.42 -2.64 2.22
C ASP A 178 -15.96 -2.17 2.28
N ALA A 179 -15.24 -2.43 1.19
CA ALA A 179 -13.81 -2.17 1.02
C ALA A 179 -12.92 -2.77 2.12
N GLY A 180 -13.39 -3.80 2.83
CA GLY A 180 -12.69 -4.35 4.00
C GLY A 180 -12.58 -3.36 5.16
N GLY A 181 -13.50 -2.40 5.25
CA GLY A 181 -13.50 -1.35 6.27
C GLY A 181 -12.50 -0.22 6.02
N VAL A 182 -11.89 -0.16 4.83
CA VAL A 182 -10.94 0.90 4.45
C VAL A 182 -11.61 2.28 4.53
N ASP A 183 -10.95 3.20 5.25
CA ASP A 183 -11.29 4.63 5.24
C ASP A 183 -10.57 5.33 4.07
N PRO A 184 -11.29 6.00 3.16
CA PRO A 184 -10.67 6.68 2.02
C PRO A 184 -9.77 7.87 2.43
N ASP A 185 -9.96 8.47 3.60
CA ASP A 185 -9.15 9.62 4.01
C ASP A 185 -7.78 9.21 4.56
N GLN A 186 -7.69 8.03 5.18
CA GLN A 186 -6.47 7.50 5.77
C GLN A 186 -6.58 6.01 6.07
N GLY A 187 -5.45 5.32 6.18
CA GLY A 187 -5.46 3.94 6.64
C GLY A 187 -4.15 3.21 6.44
N THR A 188 -4.17 1.94 6.83
CA THR A 188 -3.07 1.00 6.70
C THR A 188 -3.60 -0.34 6.19
N VAL A 189 -2.89 -0.96 5.26
CA VAL A 189 -3.06 -2.38 4.92
C VAL A 189 -1.73 -3.08 5.16
N ALA A 190 -1.74 -4.18 5.93
CA ALA A 190 -0.55 -4.96 6.22
C ALA A 190 -0.81 -6.46 6.02
N LEU A 191 0.19 -7.18 5.52
CA LEU A 191 0.14 -8.64 5.35
C LEU A 191 1.53 -9.25 5.22
N TRP A 192 1.62 -10.55 5.48
CA TRP A 192 2.75 -11.37 5.05
C TRP A 192 2.46 -12.00 3.70
N VAL A 193 3.46 -12.01 2.83
CA VAL A 193 3.42 -12.64 1.50
C VAL A 193 4.63 -13.53 1.29
N ARG A 194 4.40 -14.67 0.65
CA ARG A 194 5.43 -15.58 0.17
C ARG A 194 5.16 -15.91 -1.29
N ARG A 195 6.19 -15.84 -2.12
CA ARG A 195 6.13 -16.34 -3.51
C ARG A 195 6.28 -17.85 -3.52
N GLU A 196 5.51 -18.51 -4.38
CA GLU A 196 5.59 -19.98 -4.50
C GLU A 196 6.45 -20.43 -5.68
N THR A 197 6.74 -19.51 -6.61
CA THR A 197 7.59 -19.75 -7.79
C THR A 197 8.72 -18.72 -7.86
N ASP A 198 9.77 -19.05 -8.61
CA ASP A 198 10.87 -18.13 -8.86
C ASP A 198 10.34 -16.85 -9.55
N PRO A 199 10.85 -15.66 -9.22
CA PRO A 199 10.48 -14.42 -9.89
C PRO A 199 10.60 -14.46 -11.42
N ALA A 200 11.54 -15.23 -11.97
CA ALA A 200 11.71 -15.38 -13.43
C ALA A 200 10.54 -16.09 -14.11
N ASP A 201 9.78 -16.90 -13.37
CA ASP A 201 8.75 -17.79 -13.91
C ASP A 201 7.33 -17.21 -13.82
N GLY A 202 7.12 -16.17 -13.00
CA GLY A 202 5.79 -15.62 -12.71
C GLY A 202 5.56 -14.21 -13.28
N LYS A 203 4.31 -13.90 -13.66
CA LYS A 203 3.89 -12.51 -13.89
C LYS A 203 3.55 -11.80 -12.58
N GLU A 204 3.25 -10.52 -12.70
CA GLU A 204 2.72 -9.71 -11.61
C GLU A 204 1.50 -10.35 -10.94
N ARG A 205 1.47 -10.32 -9.60
CA ARG A 205 0.34 -10.72 -8.79
C ARG A 205 -0.22 -9.49 -8.09
N GLN A 206 -1.51 -9.23 -8.29
CA GLN A 206 -2.24 -8.26 -7.48
C GLN A 206 -2.43 -8.84 -6.08
N LEU A 207 -1.87 -8.20 -5.05
CA LEU A 207 -2.00 -8.61 -3.65
C LEU A 207 -3.21 -7.97 -2.97
N ILE A 208 -3.44 -6.69 -3.25
CA ILE A 208 -4.58 -5.92 -2.73
C ILE A 208 -5.18 -5.10 -3.85
N SER A 209 -6.49 -5.13 -4.03
CA SER A 209 -7.18 -4.34 -5.06
C SER A 209 -8.52 -3.79 -4.56
N LEU A 210 -8.62 -2.47 -4.51
CA LEU A 210 -9.87 -1.72 -4.38
C LEU A 210 -10.13 -0.97 -5.68
N LEU A 211 -11.22 -1.34 -6.37
CA LEU A 211 -11.54 -0.83 -7.70
C LEU A 211 -12.98 -0.30 -7.76
N SER A 212 -13.11 1.00 -8.03
CA SER A 212 -14.41 1.67 -8.18
C SER A 212 -15.04 1.53 -9.58
N GLY A 213 -14.57 0.60 -10.42
CA GLY A 213 -15.06 0.35 -11.78
C GLY A 213 -14.41 1.16 -12.90
N GLY A 214 -13.37 1.97 -12.58
CA GLY A 214 -12.63 2.77 -13.56
C GLY A 214 -11.17 3.00 -13.13
N TRP A 215 -10.53 3.98 -13.77
CA TRP A 215 -9.18 4.42 -13.40
C TRP A 215 -9.12 5.31 -12.14
N PRO A 216 -10.04 6.26 -11.93
CA PRO A 216 -10.12 7.02 -10.69
C PRO A 216 -10.43 6.12 -9.50
N ASN A 217 -10.14 6.59 -8.28
CA ASN A 217 -10.61 5.97 -7.04
C ASN A 217 -10.21 4.50 -6.90
N ARG A 218 -8.91 4.25 -7.06
CA ARG A 218 -8.32 2.91 -6.89
C ARG A 218 -7.20 2.92 -5.86
N LEU A 219 -7.02 1.78 -5.22
CA LEU A 219 -5.92 1.48 -4.33
C LEU A 219 -5.46 0.05 -4.66
N GLU A 220 -4.22 -0.08 -5.14
CA GLU A 220 -3.70 -1.31 -5.72
C GLU A 220 -2.29 -1.61 -5.19
N LEU A 221 -2.06 -2.81 -4.66
CA LEU A 221 -0.75 -3.38 -4.36
C LEU A 221 -0.44 -4.51 -5.34
N GLY A 222 0.50 -4.26 -6.24
CA GLY A 222 1.00 -5.23 -7.22
C GLY A 222 2.40 -5.72 -6.87
N MET A 223 2.64 -7.02 -7.03
CA MET A 223 3.95 -7.64 -6.85
C MET A 223 4.40 -8.28 -8.17
N GLY A 224 5.30 -7.61 -8.88
CA GLY A 224 5.95 -8.08 -10.11
C GLY A 224 7.30 -8.76 -9.84
N PRO A 225 7.94 -9.40 -10.82
CA PRO A 225 9.20 -10.14 -10.64
C PRO A 225 10.30 -9.41 -9.88
N THR A 226 10.49 -8.12 -10.15
CA THR A 226 11.61 -7.33 -9.63
C THR A 226 11.18 -6.15 -8.78
N ALA A 227 9.88 -5.93 -8.61
CA ALA A 227 9.36 -4.78 -7.89
C ALA A 227 8.02 -5.07 -7.24
N ILE A 228 7.78 -4.43 -6.10
CA ILE A 228 6.46 -4.30 -5.48
C ILE A 228 6.03 -2.84 -5.55
N ARG A 229 4.78 -2.60 -5.92
CA ARG A 229 4.25 -1.26 -6.16
C ARG A 229 2.92 -1.06 -5.48
N PHE A 230 2.82 0.06 -4.81
CA PHE A 230 1.59 0.55 -4.25
C PHE A 230 1.14 1.78 -5.04
N MET A 231 -0.08 1.74 -5.53
CA MET A 231 -0.64 2.76 -6.39
C MET A 231 -1.99 3.24 -5.85
N LEU A 232 -2.12 4.55 -5.73
CA LEU A 232 -3.38 5.23 -5.42
C LEU A 232 -3.76 6.14 -6.59
N THR A 233 -5.05 6.16 -6.95
CA THR A 233 -5.59 7.18 -7.85
C THR A 233 -6.74 7.93 -7.22
N THR A 234 -6.66 9.25 -7.27
CA THR A 234 -7.70 10.16 -6.77
C THR A 234 -8.90 10.26 -7.71
N SER A 235 -9.97 10.92 -7.27
CA SER A 235 -11.24 11.07 -7.99
C SER A 235 -11.11 11.81 -9.32
N ASP A 236 -10.07 12.62 -9.50
CA ASP A 236 -9.73 13.28 -10.77
C ASP A 236 -8.86 12.41 -11.70
N GLY A 237 -8.55 11.17 -11.30
CA GLY A 237 -7.78 10.23 -12.11
C GLY A 237 -6.26 10.37 -11.99
N ARG A 238 -5.75 11.24 -11.10
CA ARG A 238 -4.30 11.38 -10.89
C ARG A 238 -3.74 10.20 -10.12
N GLU A 239 -2.71 9.59 -10.69
CA GLU A 239 -2.01 8.46 -10.09
C GLU A 239 -0.84 8.93 -9.23
N THR A 240 -0.65 8.28 -8.08
CA THR A 240 0.57 8.36 -7.27
C THR A 240 1.06 6.94 -7.00
N PRO A 241 2.15 6.50 -7.65
CA PRO A 241 2.81 5.25 -7.34
C PRO A 241 3.93 5.47 -6.32
N VAL A 242 4.09 4.53 -5.40
CA VAL A 242 5.30 4.32 -4.61
C VAL A 242 5.69 2.85 -4.73
N GLY A 243 6.96 2.54 -4.64
CA GLY A 243 7.38 1.16 -4.81
C GLY A 243 8.86 0.93 -4.58
N SER A 244 9.21 -0.35 -4.59
CA SER A 244 10.57 -0.77 -4.27
C SER A 244 11.01 -1.91 -5.16
N GLY A 245 12.31 -1.93 -5.46
CA GLY A 245 12.95 -3.07 -6.09
C GLY A 245 13.10 -4.21 -5.09
N ILE A 246 12.67 -5.41 -5.48
CA ILE A 246 12.74 -6.61 -4.63
C ILE A 246 13.54 -7.71 -5.32
N LYS A 247 14.16 -8.58 -4.51
CA LYS A 247 14.90 -9.77 -4.93
C LYS A 247 14.45 -11.00 -4.14
N TRP A 248 13.16 -11.08 -3.84
CA TRP A 248 12.57 -12.14 -3.02
C TRP A 248 12.58 -13.46 -3.78
N GLY A 249 13.20 -14.47 -3.19
CA GLY A 249 13.18 -15.84 -3.71
C GLY A 249 11.83 -16.51 -3.51
N ALA A 250 11.64 -17.64 -4.18
CA ALA A 250 10.54 -18.53 -3.88
C ALA A 250 10.69 -19.08 -2.44
N GLY A 251 9.58 -19.17 -1.71
CA GLY A 251 9.55 -19.70 -0.35
C GLY A 251 9.94 -18.71 0.75
N GLU A 252 10.33 -17.47 0.42
CA GLU A 252 10.70 -16.45 1.40
C GLU A 252 9.49 -15.62 1.84
N TRP A 253 9.24 -15.55 3.14
CA TRP A 253 8.21 -14.70 3.73
C TRP A 253 8.72 -13.27 3.88
N HIS A 254 7.93 -12.32 3.40
CA HIS A 254 8.15 -10.88 3.60
C HIS A 254 6.90 -10.21 4.12
N HIS A 255 7.09 -9.23 5.01
CA HIS A 255 6.00 -8.39 5.47
C HIS A 255 5.90 -7.15 4.59
N VAL A 256 4.67 -6.81 4.18
CA VAL A 256 4.38 -5.62 3.40
C VAL A 256 3.31 -4.83 4.12
N ALA A 257 3.56 -3.54 4.32
CA ALA A 257 2.55 -2.61 4.80
C ALA A 257 2.48 -1.36 3.91
N LEU A 258 1.26 -0.85 3.76
CA LEU A 258 0.92 0.32 2.97
C LEU A 258 0.24 1.31 3.89
N THR A 259 0.58 2.59 3.80
CA THR A 259 -0.16 3.64 4.51
C THR A 259 -0.55 4.77 3.56
N TRP A 260 -1.72 5.35 3.79
CA TRP A 260 -2.16 6.60 3.17
C TRP A 260 -2.81 7.49 4.22
N GLY A 261 -2.77 8.79 3.99
CA GLY A 261 -3.33 9.80 4.88
C GLY A 261 -2.48 11.06 4.86
N GLU A 262 -3.07 12.20 5.21
CA GLU A 262 -2.37 13.50 5.24
C GLU A 262 -1.61 13.82 3.94
N ALA A 263 -2.14 13.40 2.79
CA ALA A 263 -1.51 13.52 1.47
C ALA A 263 -0.18 12.75 1.29
N LEU A 264 0.14 11.80 2.17
CA LEU A 264 1.31 10.92 2.08
C LEU A 264 0.90 9.49 1.75
N LEU A 265 1.65 8.87 0.85
CA LEU A 265 1.54 7.46 0.46
C LEU A 265 2.86 6.78 0.80
N SER A 266 2.85 5.70 1.57
CA SER A 266 4.08 5.00 1.98
C SER A 266 3.97 3.49 1.79
N ILE A 267 5.09 2.85 1.47
CA ILE A 267 5.25 1.39 1.46
C ILE A 267 6.39 0.99 2.38
N TYR A 268 6.12 -0.01 3.22
CA TYR A 268 7.05 -0.58 4.19
C TYR A 268 7.29 -2.04 3.84
N LEU A 269 8.56 -2.45 3.84
CA LEU A 269 8.98 -3.84 3.64
C LEU A 269 9.71 -4.30 4.89
N ASP A 270 9.29 -5.43 5.46
CA ASP A 270 9.92 -6.06 6.62
C ASP A 270 10.09 -5.09 7.81
N GLY A 271 9.10 -4.22 8.02
CA GLY A 271 9.07 -3.24 9.12
C GLY A 271 9.76 -1.91 8.82
N MET A 272 10.41 -1.77 7.66
CA MET A 272 11.18 -0.57 7.30
C MET A 272 10.50 0.21 6.19
N LEU A 273 10.50 1.55 6.30
CA LEU A 273 10.03 2.42 5.21
C LEU A 273 10.90 2.20 3.98
N SER A 274 10.26 1.79 2.87
CA SER A 274 10.97 1.53 1.63
C SER A 274 10.83 2.66 0.61
N ASP A 275 9.65 3.26 0.48
CA ASP A 275 9.39 4.37 -0.42
C ASP A 275 8.21 5.20 0.06
N GLN A 276 8.19 6.48 -0.31
CA GLN A 276 7.14 7.42 0.05
C GLN A 276 6.93 8.47 -1.04
N GLY A 277 5.68 8.86 -1.23
CA GLY A 277 5.26 9.88 -2.18
C GLY A 277 4.14 10.73 -1.62
N THR A 278 3.88 11.86 -2.28
CA THR A 278 2.75 12.74 -1.95
C THR A 278 1.70 12.66 -3.04
N TYR A 279 0.44 12.53 -2.66
CA TYR A 279 -0.69 12.61 -3.58
C TYR A 279 -1.52 13.88 -3.32
N ALA A 280 -2.31 14.30 -4.30
CA ALA A 280 -3.16 15.48 -4.16
C ALA A 280 -4.54 15.19 -4.74
N GLY A 281 -5.57 15.72 -4.08
CA GLY A 281 -6.96 15.48 -4.44
C GLY A 281 -7.63 14.50 -3.47
N THR A 282 -8.89 14.18 -3.76
CA THR A 282 -9.71 13.29 -2.93
C THR A 282 -9.58 11.86 -3.42
N PHE A 283 -9.32 10.91 -2.52
CA PHE A 283 -9.58 9.50 -2.76
C PHE A 283 -10.98 9.19 -2.24
N ALA A 284 -11.79 8.47 -3.00
CA ALA A 284 -13.14 8.11 -2.60
C ALA A 284 -13.41 6.65 -2.93
N LEU A 285 -14.14 5.97 -2.06
CA LEU A 285 -14.56 4.59 -2.28
C LEU A 285 -16.09 4.56 -2.42
N PRO A 286 -16.63 4.31 -3.62
CA PRO A 286 -18.08 4.18 -3.76
C PRO A 286 -18.63 3.03 -2.89
N PRO A 287 -19.87 3.16 -2.38
CA PRO A 287 -20.52 2.08 -1.65
C PRO A 287 -20.54 0.78 -2.45
N GLY A 288 -20.34 -0.35 -1.77
CA GLY A 288 -20.27 -1.67 -2.40
C GLY A 288 -18.95 -1.96 -3.14
N THR A 289 -17.93 -1.10 -3.02
CA THR A 289 -16.57 -1.46 -3.45
C THR A 289 -16.08 -2.63 -2.61
N ALA A 290 -15.58 -3.70 -3.22
CA ALA A 290 -15.02 -4.85 -2.52
C ALA A 290 -13.50 -4.75 -2.45
N LEU A 291 -12.92 -5.21 -1.35
CA LEU A 291 -11.48 -5.41 -1.18
C LEU A 291 -11.10 -6.79 -1.71
N TYR A 292 -10.39 -6.84 -2.83
CA TYR A 292 -9.84 -8.09 -3.38
C TYR A 292 -8.47 -8.36 -2.78
N VAL A 293 -8.25 -9.62 -2.40
CA VAL A 293 -7.02 -10.13 -1.78
C VAL A 293 -6.42 -11.18 -2.69
N ALA A 294 -5.13 -11.05 -2.98
CA ALA A 294 -4.39 -11.85 -3.95
C ALA A 294 -5.11 -12.04 -5.29
N SER A 295 -5.96 -11.11 -5.70
CA SER A 295 -6.79 -11.20 -6.90
C SER A 295 -7.19 -9.79 -7.35
N SER A 296 -7.76 -9.68 -8.56
CA SER A 296 -8.31 -8.42 -9.06
C SER A 296 -9.75 -8.60 -9.50
N ARG A 297 -10.54 -7.53 -9.44
CA ARG A 297 -11.91 -7.52 -9.98
C ARG A 297 -11.94 -7.66 -11.50
N LYS A 298 -10.90 -7.17 -12.18
CA LYS A 298 -10.91 -6.98 -13.64
C LYS A 298 -10.78 -8.31 -14.39
N GLU A 299 -9.92 -9.20 -13.91
CA GLU A 299 -9.59 -10.43 -14.64
C GLU A 299 -8.91 -11.45 -13.72
N ILE A 300 -9.19 -12.72 -13.96
CA ILE A 300 -8.36 -13.84 -13.49
C ILE A 300 -7.23 -13.98 -14.52
N ASP A 301 -5.99 -13.67 -14.11
CA ASP A 301 -4.82 -13.91 -14.96
C ASP A 301 -4.26 -15.32 -14.66
N PRO A 302 -4.44 -16.30 -15.55
CA PRO A 302 -3.92 -17.65 -15.34
C PRO A 302 -2.38 -17.70 -15.31
N ALA A 303 -1.69 -16.63 -15.73
CA ALA A 303 -0.24 -16.50 -15.66
C ALA A 303 0.25 -15.71 -14.42
N ALA A 304 -0.65 -15.24 -13.55
CA ALA A 304 -0.25 -14.56 -12.32
C ALA A 304 0.56 -15.48 -11.42
N ALA A 305 1.60 -14.96 -10.76
CA ALA A 305 2.41 -15.78 -9.86
C ALA A 305 1.56 -16.30 -8.67
N PRO A 306 1.63 -17.60 -8.33
CA PRO A 306 1.01 -18.12 -7.11
C PRO A 306 1.71 -17.56 -5.88
N VAL A 307 0.92 -17.26 -4.85
CA VAL A 307 1.40 -16.69 -3.58
C VAL A 307 0.74 -17.37 -2.39
N SER A 308 1.42 -17.36 -1.25
CA SER A 308 0.81 -17.62 0.04
C SER A 308 0.76 -16.34 0.87
N LEU A 309 -0.36 -16.11 1.57
CA LEU A 309 -0.55 -14.97 2.47
C LEU A 309 -0.77 -15.41 3.93
N ARG A 310 -0.42 -14.53 4.86
CA ARG A 310 -0.80 -14.60 6.29
C ARG A 310 -1.13 -13.21 6.84
N SER A 311 -1.96 -13.20 7.89
CA SER A 311 -2.21 -12.03 8.75
C SER A 311 -2.55 -10.75 7.97
N LEU A 312 -3.62 -10.78 7.18
CA LEU A 312 -4.13 -9.57 6.54
C LEU A 312 -4.77 -8.66 7.59
N LEU A 313 -4.36 -7.40 7.61
CA LEU A 313 -4.85 -6.37 8.52
C LEU A 313 -5.25 -5.12 7.73
N VAL A 314 -6.35 -4.50 8.13
CA VAL A 314 -6.78 -3.17 7.71
C VAL A 314 -7.00 -2.29 8.93
N LEU A 315 -6.33 -1.13 8.96
CA LEU A 315 -6.49 -0.09 9.99
C LEU A 315 -7.08 1.16 9.33
N GLN A 316 -7.91 1.90 10.07
CA GLN A 316 -8.52 3.17 9.61
C GLN A 316 -7.67 4.41 9.96
N TYR A 317 -6.37 4.22 10.18
CA TYR A 317 -5.40 5.29 10.37
C TYR A 317 -4.08 4.92 9.70
N ALA A 318 -3.29 5.93 9.37
CA ALA A 318 -1.94 5.76 8.88
C ALA A 318 -1.01 5.37 10.04
N ALA A 319 -0.66 4.09 10.14
CA ALA A 319 0.22 3.58 11.18
C ALA A 319 1.62 4.18 11.03
N SER A 320 2.22 4.51 12.17
CA SER A 320 3.62 4.94 12.25
C SER A 320 4.57 3.78 11.95
N TRP A 321 5.82 4.09 11.60
CA TRP A 321 6.84 3.06 11.37
C TRP A 321 7.08 2.16 12.61
N GLU A 322 6.91 2.70 13.81
CA GLU A 322 7.04 1.96 15.08
C GLU A 322 5.93 0.92 15.22
N GLU A 323 4.69 1.32 14.92
CA GLU A 323 3.54 0.41 14.90
C GLU A 323 3.68 -0.65 13.81
N ILE A 324 4.17 -0.28 12.61
CA ILE A 324 4.45 -1.27 11.56
C ILE A 324 5.51 -2.28 12.02
N ALA A 325 6.59 -1.85 12.65
CA ALA A 325 7.60 -2.74 13.21
C ALA A 325 7.04 -3.66 14.32
N GLN A 326 6.11 -3.14 15.13
CA GLN A 326 5.40 -3.93 16.12
C GLN A 326 4.49 -4.98 15.47
N ILE A 327 3.71 -4.61 14.46
CA ILE A 327 2.85 -5.53 13.70
C ILE A 327 3.67 -6.69 13.12
N VAL A 328 4.84 -6.42 12.55
CA VAL A 328 5.77 -7.46 12.05
C VAL A 328 6.14 -8.45 13.16
N THR A 329 6.44 -7.93 14.35
CA THR A 329 6.86 -8.74 15.51
C THR A 329 5.71 -9.56 16.11
N GLU A 330 4.47 -9.09 15.99
CA GLU A 330 3.30 -9.76 16.56
C GLU A 330 2.69 -10.80 15.60
N THR A 331 2.90 -10.64 14.29
CA THR A 331 2.25 -11.47 13.25
C THR A 331 3.17 -12.51 12.59
N VAL A 332 4.41 -12.65 13.09
CA VAL A 332 5.52 -13.45 12.55
C VAL A 332 5.07 -14.71 11.80
N PRO A 333 5.54 -14.95 10.56
CA PRO A 333 5.19 -16.12 9.78
C PRO A 333 5.87 -17.37 10.38
N PRO A 334 5.33 -18.57 10.16
CA PRO A 334 5.95 -19.79 10.66
C PRO A 334 7.29 -20.04 9.95
N HIS A 335 8.19 -20.73 10.66
CA HIS A 335 9.42 -21.30 10.10
C HIS A 335 9.16 -22.52 9.23
#